data_AF-A0A9X0H3Z6-F1
#
_entry.id   AF-A0A9X0H3Z6-F1
#
_cell.length_a   1.000
_cell.length_b   1.000
_cell.length_c   1.000
_cell.angle_alpha   90.00
_cell.angle_beta   90.00
_cell.angle_gamma   90.00
#
_symmetry.space_group_name_H-M   'P 1'
#
loop_
_entity.id
_entity.type
_entity.pdbx_description
1 polymer ?
#
loop_
_entity_poly.entity_id
_entity_poly.type
_entity_poly.pdbx_seq_one_letter_code
_entity_poly.pdbx_strand_id
1 'polypeptide(L)'
;MLITVGVYGLVAGIVKLDDLGLYLKKTASSAAQKIGGALLWLAPVLMKVLSIVGTAAMFMVGGGILVHGLPFAHHWVEGVTEAAAGAVGGLSMVVPTLIDAVAGVIAGAVLVLVVTLIGKVWKAARE
;
A
#
# COMPACT_ATOMS: atom_id res chain seq x y z
N MET A 1 -2.32 15.86 10.12
CA MET A 1 -2.91 16.89 9.23
C MET A 1 -2.23 16.92 7.86
N LEU A 2 -0.90 17.07 7.79
CA LEU A 2 -0.17 17.07 6.50
C LEU A 2 -0.41 15.82 5.65
N ILE A 3 -0.37 14.62 6.25
CA ILE A 3 -0.63 13.37 5.52
C ILE A 3 -2.08 13.32 5.00
N THR A 4 -3.06 13.72 5.83
CA THR A 4 -4.47 13.73 5.46
C THR A 4 -4.72 14.64 4.24
N VAL A 5 -4.17 15.86 4.28
CA VAL A 5 -4.22 16.80 3.16
C VAL A 5 -3.47 16.26 1.95
N GLY A 6 -2.30 15.65 2.16
CA GLY A 6 -1.49 15.06 1.09
C GLY A 6 -2.20 13.92 0.36
N VAL A 7 -2.76 12.95 1.08
CA VAL A 7 -3.46 11.80 0.50
C VAL A 7 -4.73 12.23 -0.22
N TYR A 8 -5.61 12.98 0.44
CA TYR A 8 -6.86 13.43 -0.21
C TYR A 8 -6.59 14.40 -1.36
N GLY A 9 -5.58 15.28 -1.23
CA GLY A 9 -5.17 16.19 -2.28
C GLY A 9 -4.59 15.47 -3.49
N LEU A 10 -3.75 14.45 -3.29
CA LEU A 10 -3.23 13.60 -4.36
C LEU A 10 -4.37 12.90 -5.10
N VAL A 11 -5.28 12.24 -4.36
CA VAL A 11 -6.43 11.54 -4.95
C VAL A 11 -7.33 12.50 -5.73
N ALA A 12 -7.64 13.67 -5.16
CA ALA A 12 -8.41 14.69 -5.83
C ALA A 12 -7.73 15.21 -7.11
N GLY A 13 -6.40 15.36 -7.07
CA GLY A 13 -5.59 15.72 -8.24
C GLY A 13 -5.70 14.68 -9.36
N ILE A 14 -5.57 13.40 -9.03
CA ILE A 14 -5.67 12.30 -10.01
C ILE A 14 -7.05 12.30 -10.69
N VAL A 15 -8.13 12.42 -9.91
CA VAL A 15 -9.50 12.48 -10.44
C VAL A 15 -9.70 13.70 -11.36
N LYS A 16 -9.16 14.87 -10.96
CA LYS A 16 -9.25 16.09 -11.76
C LYS A 16 -8.50 15.96 -13.10
N LEU A 17 -7.36 15.26 -13.11
CA LEU A 17 -6.60 14.99 -14.33
C LEU A 17 -7.39 14.08 -15.29
N ASP A 18 -8.10 13.07 -14.78
CA ASP A 18 -8.95 12.22 -15.61
C ASP A 18 -10.11 13.01 -16.26
N ASP A 19 -10.80 13.84 -15.47
CA ASP A 19 -11.85 14.76 -15.96
C ASP A 19 -11.31 15.75 -17.01
N LEU A 20 -10.11 16.29 -16.79
CA LEU A 20 -9.44 17.20 -17.71
C LEU A 20 -9.05 16.48 -19.01
N GLY A 21 -8.66 15.21 -18.94
CA GLY A 21 -8.38 14.37 -20.11
C GLY A 21 -9.62 14.19 -20.98
N LEU A 22 -10.77 13.89 -20.35
CA LEU A 22 -12.07 13.80 -21.03
C LEU A 22 -12.50 15.12 -21.66
N TYR A 23 -12.30 16.23 -20.95
CA TYR A 23 -12.60 17.56 -21.47
C TYR A 23 -11.76 17.89 -22.71
N LEU A 24 -10.44 17.72 -22.64
CA LEU A 24 -9.53 18.02 -23.75
C LEU A 24 -9.80 17.16 -25.00
N LYS A 25 -10.27 15.92 -24.80
CA LYS A 25 -10.66 15.02 -25.91
C LYS A 25 -11.89 15.50 -26.67
N LYS A 26 -12.75 16.32 -26.05
CA LYS A 26 -13.95 16.90 -26.69
C LYS A 26 -13.66 18.23 -27.42
N THR A 27 -12.48 18.80 -27.25
CA THR A 27 -12.08 20.06 -27.90
C THR A 27 -11.75 19.84 -29.38
N ALA A 28 -11.95 20.85 -30.23
CA ALA A 28 -11.68 20.78 -31.68
C ALA A 28 -10.19 20.70 -32.05
N SER A 29 -9.29 21.10 -31.15
CA SER A 29 -7.84 21.07 -31.40
C SER A 29 -7.28 19.65 -31.34
N SER A 30 -6.64 19.22 -32.43
CA SER A 30 -6.01 17.88 -32.53
C SER A 30 -4.88 17.68 -31.51
N ALA A 31 -4.15 18.74 -31.16
CA ALA A 31 -3.14 18.69 -30.12
C ALA A 31 -3.77 18.49 -28.73
N ALA A 32 -4.86 19.21 -28.43
CA ALA A 32 -5.60 19.04 -27.18
C ALA A 32 -6.19 17.63 -27.07
N GLN A 33 -6.73 17.09 -28.15
CA GLN A 33 -7.26 15.71 -28.16
C GLN A 33 -6.18 14.66 -27.90
N LYS A 34 -4.97 14.83 -28.46
CA LYS A 34 -3.83 13.93 -28.20
C LYS A 34 -3.40 13.98 -26.74
N ILE A 35 -3.30 15.18 -26.16
CA ILE A 35 -2.96 15.37 -24.74
C ILE A 35 -4.05 14.75 -23.85
N GLY A 36 -5.32 14.99 -24.16
CA GLY A 36 -6.45 14.41 -23.44
C GLY A 36 -6.44 12.89 -23.48
N GLY A 37 -6.15 12.30 -24.64
CA GLY A 37 -5.98 10.85 -24.80
C GLY A 37 -4.82 10.28 -23.97
N ALA A 38 -3.67 10.98 -23.94
CA ALA A 38 -2.53 10.56 -23.10
C ALA A 38 -2.89 10.60 -21.60
N LEU A 39 -3.61 11.63 -21.15
CA LEU A 39 -4.01 11.79 -19.76
C LEU A 39 -5.00 10.69 -19.31
N LEU A 40 -5.98 10.40 -20.16
CA LEU A 40 -6.93 9.29 -20.00
C LEU A 40 -6.25 7.92 -19.97
N TRP A 41 -5.17 7.73 -20.71
CA TRP A 41 -4.41 6.48 -20.69
C TRP A 41 -3.56 6.34 -19.41
N LEU A 42 -3.03 7.45 -18.89
CA LEU A 42 -2.24 7.46 -17.66
C LEU A 42 -3.07 7.25 -16.40
N ALA A 43 -4.29 7.77 -16.35
CA ALA A 43 -5.19 7.65 -15.18
C ALA A 43 -5.33 6.19 -14.66
N PRO A 44 -5.69 5.17 -15.47
CA PRO A 44 -5.82 3.80 -15.00
C PRO A 44 -4.48 3.17 -14.59
N VAL A 45 -3.36 3.57 -15.20
CA VAL A 45 -2.03 3.10 -14.79
C VAL A 45 -1.69 3.63 -13.40
N LEU A 46 -1.92 4.92 -13.15
CA LEU A 46 -1.70 5.53 -11.84
C LEU A 46 -2.52 4.85 -10.75
N MET A 47 -3.81 4.59 -11.02
CA MET A 47 -4.71 3.93 -10.06
C MET A 47 -4.25 2.51 -9.73
N LYS A 48 -3.76 1.74 -10.71
CA LYS A 48 -3.20 0.40 -10.49
C LYS A 48 -1.92 0.44 -9.65
N VAL A 49 -1.00 1.34 -9.97
CA VAL A 49 0.25 1.50 -9.20
C VAL A 49 -0.07 1.91 -7.76
N LEU A 50 -0.97 2.88 -7.57
CA LEU A 50 -1.38 3.33 -6.24
C LEU A 50 -2.04 2.21 -5.43
N SER A 51 -2.81 1.31 -6.06
CA SER A 51 -3.37 0.13 -5.39
C SER A 51 -2.28 -0.80 -4.87
N ILE A 52 -1.25 -1.09 -5.68
CA ILE A 52 -0.16 -1.99 -5.28
C ILE A 52 0.67 -1.36 -4.17
N VAL A 53 1.08 -0.10 -4.36
CA VAL A 53 1.86 0.66 -3.38
C VAL A 53 1.08 0.84 -2.08
N GLY A 54 -0.21 1.18 -2.18
CA GLY A 54 -1.09 1.32 -1.03
C GLY A 54 -1.25 0.02 -0.26
N THR A 55 -1.40 -1.11 -0.95
CA THR A 55 -1.47 -2.43 -0.31
C THR A 55 -0.15 -2.78 0.39
N ALA A 56 0.99 -2.57 -0.27
CA ALA A 56 2.30 -2.79 0.32
C ALA A 56 2.51 -1.90 1.56
N ALA A 57 2.10 -0.63 1.49
CA ALA A 57 2.15 0.29 2.63
C ALA A 57 1.27 -0.17 3.80
N MET A 58 0.06 -0.67 3.53
CA MET A 58 -0.81 -1.19 4.60
C MET A 58 -0.21 -2.40 5.30
N PHE A 59 0.49 -3.29 4.58
CA PHE A 59 1.21 -4.39 5.21
C PHE A 59 2.42 -3.92 6.02
N MET A 60 3.23 -3.00 5.49
CA MET A 60 4.35 -2.39 6.23
C MET A 60 3.88 -1.72 7.52
N VAL A 61 2.84 -0.89 7.45
CA VAL A 61 2.31 -0.15 8.62
C VAL A 61 1.64 -1.10 9.61
N GLY A 62 0.80 -2.02 9.14
CA GLY A 62 0.12 -2.98 10.00
C GLY A 62 1.10 -3.94 10.70
N GLY A 63 2.11 -4.42 9.97
CA GLY A 63 3.16 -5.26 10.53
C GLY A 63 4.00 -4.55 11.58
N GLY A 64 4.37 -3.30 11.35
CA GLY A 64 5.07 -2.49 12.35
C GLY A 64 4.25 -2.32 13.64
N ILE A 65 2.94 -2.09 13.54
CA ILE A 65 2.05 -2.03 14.70
C ILE A 65 2.07 -3.35 15.49
N LEU A 66 2.04 -4.50 14.80
CA LEU A 66 2.06 -5.81 15.44
C LEU A 66 3.41 -6.13 16.09
N VAL A 67 4.52 -5.89 15.39
CA VAL A 67 5.87 -6.16 15.89
C VAL A 67 6.17 -5.31 17.13
N HIS A 68 5.80 -4.02 17.12
CA HIS A 68 5.96 -3.15 18.28
C HIS A 68 5.01 -3.51 19.43
N GLY A 69 3.82 -4.02 19.14
CA GLY A 69 2.87 -4.47 20.16
C GLY A 69 3.29 -5.76 20.88
N LEU A 70 4.27 -6.51 20.35
CA LEU A 70 4.71 -7.79 20.87
C LEU A 70 6.16 -7.70 21.38
N PRO A 71 6.40 -7.67 22.71
CA PRO A 71 7.73 -7.46 23.29
C PRO A 71 8.80 -8.46 22.83
N PHE A 72 8.38 -9.71 22.56
CA PHE A 72 9.28 -10.76 22.07
C PHE A 72 9.67 -10.57 20.59
N ALA A 73 8.76 -10.03 19.77
CA ALA A 73 9.04 -9.76 18.36
C ALA A 73 9.99 -8.57 18.25
N HIS A 74 9.77 -7.53 19.07
CA HIS A 74 10.60 -6.34 19.10
C HIS A 74 12.08 -6.65 19.39
N HIS A 75 12.38 -7.41 20.45
CA HIS A 75 13.77 -7.82 20.77
C HIS A 75 14.42 -8.64 19.65
N TRP A 76 13.64 -9.47 18.96
CA TRP A 76 14.16 -10.26 17.84
C TRP A 76 14.52 -9.37 16.65
N VAL A 77 13.68 -8.36 16.36
CA VAL A 77 13.96 -7.36 15.32
C VAL A 77 15.17 -6.49 15.67
N GLU A 78 15.32 -6.07 16.92
CA GLU A 78 16.49 -5.31 17.38
C GLU A 78 17.79 -6.09 17.16
N GLY A 79 17.83 -7.36 17.60
CA GLY A 79 19.02 -8.20 17.42
C GLY A 79 19.40 -8.43 15.94
N VAL A 80 18.40 -8.60 15.06
CA VAL A 80 18.64 -8.72 13.61
C VAL A 80 19.10 -7.38 13.01
N THR A 81 18.56 -6.27 13.49
CA THR A 81 18.89 -4.92 13.00
C THR A 81 20.32 -4.54 13.41
N GLU A 82 20.73 -4.84 14.64
CA GLU A 82 22.11 -4.61 15.12
C GLU A 82 23.13 -5.45 14.35
N ALA A 83 22.82 -6.73 14.09
CA ALA A 83 23.67 -7.58 13.26
C ALA A 83 23.81 -7.05 11.82
N ALA A 84 22.74 -6.50 11.24
CA ALA A 84 22.77 -5.88 9.92
C ALA A 84 23.52 -4.54 9.89
N ALA A 85 23.42 -3.76 10.98
CA ALA A 85 24.12 -2.47 11.12
C ALA A 85 25.66 -2.65 11.13
N GLY A 86 26.15 -3.74 11.72
CA GLY A 86 27.58 -4.06 11.75
C GLY A 86 28.18 -4.48 10.39
N ALA A 87 27.35 -4.90 9.43
CA ALA A 87 27.80 -5.37 8.12
C ALA A 87 27.92 -4.24 7.09
N VAL A 88 26.93 -3.34 7.00
CA VAL A 88 26.90 -2.21 6.05
C VAL A 88 26.09 -1.06 6.66
N GLY A 89 26.69 0.11 6.82
CA GLY A 89 26.14 1.30 7.51
C GLY A 89 24.90 1.99 6.90
N GLY A 90 24.08 1.29 6.11
CA GLY A 90 22.81 1.79 5.58
C GLY A 90 21.68 0.75 5.61
N LEU A 91 21.98 -0.52 5.91
CA LEU A 91 20.97 -1.58 5.97
C LEU A 91 20.08 -1.45 7.20
N SER A 92 20.58 -0.87 8.28
CA SER A 92 19.83 -0.67 9.53
C SER A 92 18.56 0.18 9.37
N MET A 93 18.47 1.03 8.34
CA MET A 93 17.26 1.81 8.06
C MET A 93 16.19 1.00 7.29
N VAL A 94 16.62 0.02 6.49
CA VAL A 94 15.73 -0.73 5.59
C VAL A 94 15.26 -2.04 6.23
N VAL A 95 16.13 -2.68 7.02
CA VAL A 95 15.88 -3.98 7.66
C VAL A 95 14.62 -3.98 8.53
N PRO A 96 14.39 -3.02 9.46
CA PRO A 96 13.18 -3.00 10.26
C PRO A 96 11.91 -2.90 9.41
N THR A 97 11.91 -1.99 8.43
CA THR A 97 10.78 -1.80 7.50
C THR A 97 10.45 -3.06 6.70
N LEU A 98 11.47 -3.81 6.28
CA LEU A 98 11.28 -5.08 5.58
C LEU A 98 10.75 -6.18 6.50
N ILE A 99 11.25 -6.26 7.74
CA ILE A 99 10.74 -7.21 8.73
C ILE A 99 9.28 -6.92 9.04
N ASP A 100 8.93 -5.65 9.25
CA ASP A 100 7.56 -5.20 9.46
C ASP A 100 6.67 -5.56 8.26
N ALA A 101 7.14 -5.33 7.02
CA ALA A 101 6.41 -5.72 5.82
C ALA A 101 6.09 -7.22 5.81
N VAL A 102 7.09 -8.07 6.07
CA VAL A 102 6.94 -9.52 6.09
C VAL A 102 6.00 -9.96 7.21
N ALA A 103 6.16 -9.41 8.41
CA ALA A 103 5.29 -9.69 9.55
C ALA A 103 3.84 -9.32 9.24
N GLY A 104 3.60 -8.16 8.61
CA GLY A 104 2.28 -7.72 8.17
C GLY A 104 1.66 -8.66 7.15
N VAL A 105 2.42 -9.13 6.16
CA VAL A 105 1.95 -10.10 5.16
C VAL A 105 1.58 -11.44 5.81
N ILE A 106 2.43 -11.95 6.72
CA ILE A 106 2.16 -13.20 7.44
C ILE A 106 0.89 -13.06 8.29
N ALA A 107 0.79 -11.99 9.07
CA ALA A 107 -0.38 -11.73 9.91
C ALA A 107 -1.66 -11.60 9.07
N GLY A 108 -1.59 -10.89 7.93
CA GLY A 108 -2.71 -10.78 7.00
C GLY A 108 -3.13 -12.14 6.43
N ALA A 109 -2.18 -12.98 6.03
CA ALA A 109 -2.47 -14.32 5.53
C ALA A 109 -3.12 -15.21 6.60
N VAL A 110 -2.62 -15.18 7.84
CA VAL A 110 -3.21 -15.90 8.98
C VAL A 110 -4.62 -15.41 9.26
N LEU A 111 -4.84 -14.08 9.27
CA LEU A 111 -6.15 -13.50 9.51
C LEU A 111 -7.16 -13.97 8.45
N VAL A 112 -6.80 -13.93 7.17
CA VAL A 112 -7.66 -14.42 6.07
C VAL A 112 -7.96 -15.91 6.22
N LEU A 113 -6.96 -16.73 6.57
CA LEU A 113 -7.17 -18.16 6.83
C LEU A 113 -8.16 -18.39 7.97
N VAL A 114 -7.99 -17.71 9.10
CA VAL A 114 -8.90 -17.84 10.26
C VAL A 114 -10.31 -17.40 9.91
N VAL A 115 -10.49 -16.23 9.29
CA VAL A 115 -11.81 -15.70 8.92
C VAL A 115 -12.51 -16.61 7.92
N THR A 116 -11.78 -17.16 6.94
CA THR A 116 -12.37 -18.07 5.94
C THR A 116 -12.75 -19.42 6.56
N LEU A 117 -11.97 -19.96 7.49
CA LEU A 117 -12.31 -21.19 8.21
C LEU A 117 -13.54 -20.98 9.12
N ILE A 118 -13.58 -19.90 9.89
CA ILE A 118 -14.73 -19.55 10.73
C ILE A 118 -15.98 -19.36 9.86
N GLY A 119 -15.87 -18.63 8.75
CA GLY A 119 -17.00 -18.42 7.83
C GLY A 119 -17.54 -19.73 7.24
N LYS A 120 -16.66 -20.68 6.91
CA LYS A 120 -17.06 -22.02 6.47
C LYS A 120 -17.79 -22.79 7.56
N VAL A 121 -17.24 -22.83 8.78
CA VAL A 121 -17.87 -23.52 9.93
C VAL A 121 -19.22 -22.89 10.27
N TRP A 122 -19.31 -21.55 10.27
CA TRP A 122 -20.54 -20.86 10.60
C TRP A 122 -21.65 -21.11 9.57
N LYS A 123 -21.31 -21.16 8.28
CA LYS A 123 -22.27 -21.50 7.23
C LYS A 123 -22.73 -22.96 7.36
N ALA A 124 -21.82 -23.89 7.61
CA ALA A 124 -22.15 -25.30 7.82
C ALA A 124 -22.99 -25.55 9.08
N ALA A 125 -22.90 -24.69 10.09
CA ALA A 125 -23.73 -24.77 11.30
C ALA A 125 -25.14 -24.17 11.12
N ARG A 126 -25.39 -23.47 10.01
CA ARG A 126 -26.67 -22.79 9.71
C ARG A 126 -27.49 -23.49 8.63
N GLU A 127 -26.89 -24.45 7.94
CA GLU A 127 -27.52 -25.41 7.02
C GLU A 127 -27.92 -26.67 7.79
#